data_AF-A0A0C3FS14-F1
#
_entry.id   AF-A0A0C3FS14-F1
#
_cell.length_a   1.000
_cell.length_b   1.000
_cell.length_c   1.000
_cell.angle_alpha   90.00
_cell.angle_beta   90.00
_cell.angle_gamma   90.00
#
_symmetry.space_group_name_H-M   'P 1'
#
loop_
_entity.id
_entity.type
_entity.pdbx_description
1 polymer ?
#
loop_
_entity_poly.entity_id
_entity_poly.type
_entity_poly.pdbx_seq_one_letter_code
_entity_poly.pdbx_strand_id
1 'polypeptide(L)'
;MSPKKRSHQASQHRASESLQPTPPLQGLSSVQHEPETPVSAPPSSGDGGGSTQTIMTQFTMPPEVAAANDILLTMKAALGSLGTTFDSLGAQTAQMAMLGSELEIAQHLNSLRKQMQEQDKKQEEGIADIQELLRDLMEVQIIKHIQQQVEAEIETQIDEMVKEQVAKNLDQHIPKTLQDELEERKQELEAVQRALHNSESRRANAELRSSDTDGTLHTIYRSNGEVSALFPKTLRALFALDTEASKRVLIEYDQPDVSDSRERNLNRFIQFCGVSYQVVSTNKPDHENDVTYRSPTAVKHEYGSFRFGAIKGAPLGS
;
A
#
# COMPACT_ATOMS: atom_id res chain seq x y z
N MET A 1 16.63 -63.12 16.57
CA MET A 1 17.54 -62.10 16.05
C MET A 1 17.06 -61.71 14.67
N SER A 2 16.41 -60.55 14.55
CA SER A 2 15.78 -60.07 13.33
C SER A 2 16.28 -58.65 13.05
N PRO A 3 16.75 -58.32 11.84
CA PRO A 3 17.20 -56.97 11.53
C PRO A 3 16.01 -56.10 11.15
N LYS A 4 15.82 -55.03 11.93
CA LYS A 4 14.80 -54.00 11.74
C LYS A 4 15.26 -53.06 10.60
N LYS A 5 14.70 -53.24 9.41
CA LYS A 5 14.88 -52.31 8.28
C LYS A 5 14.20 -50.97 8.62
N ARG A 6 14.99 -49.93 8.83
CA ARG A 6 14.53 -48.54 8.96
C ARG A 6 14.26 -47.98 7.56
N SER A 7 12.98 -47.76 7.28
CA SER A 7 12.50 -46.98 6.15
C SER A 7 12.81 -45.49 6.41
N HIS A 8 13.68 -44.90 5.59
CA HIS A 8 13.87 -43.47 5.47
C HIS A 8 13.56 -43.08 4.03
N GLN A 9 12.40 -42.45 3.82
CA GLN A 9 12.23 -41.39 2.82
C GLN A 9 10.83 -40.81 2.94
N ALA A 10 10.74 -39.68 3.63
CA ALA A 10 9.63 -38.74 3.51
C ALA A 10 10.21 -37.33 3.58
N SER A 11 9.64 -36.46 2.75
CA SER A 11 9.65 -35.00 2.89
C SER A 11 10.90 -34.24 2.44
N GLN A 12 10.95 -33.92 1.15
CA GLN A 12 11.37 -32.59 0.69
C GLN A 12 10.59 -32.19 -0.58
N HIS A 13 9.47 -31.49 -0.41
CA HIS A 13 8.99 -30.48 -1.35
C HIS A 13 8.22 -29.43 -0.52
N ARG A 14 8.98 -28.52 0.10
CA ARG A 14 8.46 -27.30 0.71
C ARG A 14 8.35 -26.28 -0.42
N ALA A 15 7.12 -26.07 -0.90
CA ALA A 15 6.81 -25.01 -1.83
C ALA A 15 7.09 -23.66 -1.15
N SER A 16 7.92 -22.85 -1.80
CA SER A 16 8.20 -21.47 -1.42
C SER A 16 7.00 -20.62 -1.82
N GLU A 17 6.08 -20.42 -0.90
CA GLU A 17 4.94 -19.52 -1.07
C GLU A 17 5.43 -18.08 -0.91
N SER A 18 5.62 -17.45 -2.06
CA SER A 18 5.98 -16.03 -2.23
C SER A 18 4.86 -15.14 -1.68
N LEU A 19 5.04 -14.63 -0.47
CA LEU A 19 4.27 -13.52 0.08
C LEU A 19 4.50 -12.27 -0.78
N GLN A 20 3.51 -11.94 -1.62
CA GLN A 20 3.43 -10.63 -2.26
C GLN A 20 2.89 -9.61 -1.26
N PRO A 21 3.45 -8.39 -1.21
CA PRO A 21 2.93 -7.32 -0.37
C PRO A 21 1.60 -6.80 -0.91
N THR A 22 0.56 -6.86 -0.09
CA THR A 22 -0.74 -6.22 -0.33
C THR A 22 -0.60 -4.70 -0.45
N PRO A 23 -1.21 -4.06 -1.47
CA PRO A 23 -1.22 -2.61 -1.60
C PRO A 23 -2.17 -1.96 -0.58
N PRO A 24 -1.92 -0.69 -0.18
CA PRO A 24 -2.77 0.04 0.73
C PRO A 24 -4.09 0.46 0.04
N LEU A 25 -5.21 0.16 0.71
CA LEU A 25 -6.54 0.65 0.36
C LEU A 25 -6.58 2.18 0.39
N GLN A 26 -6.67 2.79 -0.78
CA GLN A 26 -6.93 4.22 -0.94
C GLN A 26 -8.43 4.50 -0.82
N GLY A 27 -8.78 5.31 0.19
CA GLY A 27 -9.78 6.38 0.15
C GLY A 27 -11.12 6.08 -0.52
N LEU A 28 -12.10 5.63 0.27
CA LEU A 28 -13.51 5.88 -0.02
C LEU A 28 -13.82 7.35 0.29
N SER A 29 -14.03 8.13 -0.76
CA SER A 29 -14.47 9.51 -0.69
C SER A 29 -15.85 9.62 -0.02
N SER A 30 -15.93 10.50 0.98
CA SER A 30 -17.15 10.98 1.61
C SER A 30 -18.19 11.43 0.59
N VAL A 31 -19.38 10.81 0.65
CA VAL A 31 -20.60 11.40 0.09
C VAL A 31 -21.17 12.32 1.16
N GLN A 32 -20.94 13.61 0.97
CA GLN A 32 -21.51 14.70 1.77
C GLN A 32 -22.92 14.96 1.24
N HIS A 33 -23.95 14.52 1.98
CA HIS A 33 -25.33 14.91 1.73
C HIS A 33 -25.69 16.03 2.72
N GLU A 34 -25.80 17.26 2.21
CA GLU A 34 -26.44 18.37 2.91
C GLU A 34 -27.97 18.17 2.95
N PRO A 35 -28.65 18.51 4.05
CA PRO A 35 -30.08 18.71 4.10
C PRO A 35 -30.40 20.21 4.01
N GLU A 36 -30.92 20.67 2.87
CA GLU A 36 -31.56 21.99 2.79
C GLU A 36 -33.08 21.85 2.89
N THR A 37 -33.63 22.41 3.97
CA THR A 37 -34.98 22.99 4.03
C THR A 37 -34.83 24.50 3.99
N PRO A 38 -35.70 25.24 3.28
CA PRO A 38 -36.57 26.15 4.04
C PRO A 38 -38.00 26.39 3.45
N VAL A 39 -38.93 26.39 4.40
CA VAL A 39 -40.12 27.24 4.64
C VAL A 39 -40.38 28.46 3.72
N SER A 40 -41.65 28.63 3.28
CA SER A 40 -42.55 29.81 3.46
C SER A 40 -43.38 30.28 2.24
N ALA A 41 -44.71 30.17 2.40
CA ALA A 41 -45.76 31.21 2.24
C ALA A 41 -46.36 31.65 0.85
N PRO A 42 -47.65 32.10 0.84
CA PRO A 42 -48.53 32.34 -0.34
C PRO A 42 -48.63 33.84 -0.75
N PRO A 43 -49.32 34.24 -1.85
CA PRO A 43 -50.74 34.68 -1.80
C PRO A 43 -51.54 34.52 -3.16
N SER A 44 -52.86 34.34 -3.16
CA SER A 44 -53.97 35.31 -3.38
C SER A 44 -54.32 35.72 -4.84
N SER A 45 -55.64 35.71 -5.10
CA SER A 45 -56.45 36.62 -5.95
C SER A 45 -56.76 36.31 -7.43
N GLY A 46 -58.04 36.56 -7.78
CA GLY A 46 -58.55 36.87 -9.13
C GLY A 46 -59.76 35.99 -9.50
N ASP A 47 -61.00 36.28 -9.12
CA ASP A 47 -61.87 37.42 -9.50
C ASP A 47 -62.04 37.60 -11.02
N GLY A 48 -63.29 37.60 -11.48
CA GLY A 48 -63.60 37.68 -12.92
C GLY A 48 -65.07 37.41 -13.27
N GLY A 49 -65.98 38.19 -12.70
CA GLY A 49 -67.37 38.27 -13.15
C GLY A 49 -67.56 39.19 -14.37
N GLY A 50 -68.51 38.82 -15.22
CA GLY A 50 -69.14 39.63 -16.27
C GLY A 50 -70.54 39.06 -16.53
N SER A 51 -71.58 39.77 -16.95
CA SER A 51 -71.72 41.12 -17.50
C SER A 51 -73.23 41.48 -17.52
N THR A 52 -73.56 42.79 -17.38
CA THR A 52 -74.61 43.57 -18.11
C THR A 52 -76.04 43.02 -18.28
N GLN A 53 -77.11 43.63 -17.74
CA GLN A 53 -77.82 44.91 -18.01
C GLN A 53 -79.20 44.71 -18.71
N THR A 54 -80.23 45.26 -18.07
CA THR A 54 -81.30 46.15 -18.60
C THR A 54 -82.21 45.70 -19.77
N ILE A 55 -83.54 45.78 -19.57
CA ILE A 55 -84.51 46.70 -20.26
C ILE A 55 -85.97 46.17 -20.14
N MET A 56 -86.86 47.09 -19.74
CA MET A 56 -88.33 47.01 -19.76
C MET A 56 -88.90 47.03 -21.19
N THR A 57 -90.00 46.31 -21.48
CA THR A 57 -90.98 46.77 -22.48
C THR A 57 -92.33 46.07 -22.29
N GLN A 58 -93.38 46.87 -22.09
CA GLN A 58 -94.79 46.47 -22.08
C GLN A 58 -95.28 46.25 -23.52
N PHE A 59 -96.01 45.17 -23.78
CA PHE A 59 -96.87 45.03 -24.95
C PHE A 59 -98.15 44.28 -24.59
N THR A 60 -99.29 44.95 -24.82
CA THR A 60 -100.67 44.46 -24.68
C THR A 60 -101.13 43.84 -25.99
N MET A 61 -101.57 42.57 -26.02
CA MET A 61 -102.03 41.89 -27.24
C MET A 61 -103.16 40.85 -26.98
N PRO A 62 -103.98 40.53 -28.01
CA PRO A 62 -105.43 40.26 -27.96
C PRO A 62 -105.84 38.75 -27.92
N PRO A 63 -107.13 38.41 -27.79
CA PRO A 63 -107.62 37.15 -27.18
C PRO A 63 -107.66 35.90 -28.09
N GLU A 64 -106.86 35.83 -29.16
CA GLU A 64 -106.69 34.62 -29.98
C GLU A 64 -105.41 33.81 -29.65
N VAL A 65 -104.61 34.25 -28.68
CA VAL A 65 -103.40 33.54 -28.21
C VAL A 65 -103.71 32.44 -27.17
N ALA A 66 -104.94 32.34 -26.66
CA ALA A 66 -105.29 31.41 -25.56
C ALA A 66 -105.04 29.91 -25.89
N ALA A 67 -105.25 29.48 -27.14
CA ALA A 67 -104.98 28.09 -27.55
C ALA A 67 -103.50 27.83 -27.86
N ALA A 68 -102.78 28.81 -28.40
CA ALA A 68 -101.34 28.72 -28.61
C ALA A 68 -100.56 28.80 -27.28
N ASN A 69 -101.11 29.49 -26.28
CA ASN A 69 -100.56 29.58 -24.94
C ASN A 69 -100.55 28.23 -24.22
N ASP A 70 -101.57 27.39 -24.36
CA ASP A 70 -101.58 26.05 -23.74
C ASP A 70 -100.51 25.14 -24.35
N ILE A 71 -100.34 25.17 -25.68
CA ILE A 71 -99.29 24.39 -26.37
C ILE A 71 -97.90 24.93 -26.02
N LEU A 72 -97.70 26.24 -26.05
CA LEU A 72 -96.45 26.87 -25.59
C LEU A 72 -96.21 26.62 -24.10
N LEU A 73 -97.24 26.55 -23.25
CA LEU A 73 -97.12 26.20 -21.84
C LEU A 73 -96.61 24.77 -21.70
N THR A 74 -97.20 23.82 -22.44
CA THR A 74 -96.75 22.43 -22.42
C THR A 74 -95.34 22.24 -23.00
N MET A 75 -94.98 22.92 -24.09
CA MET A 75 -93.61 22.85 -24.63
C MET A 75 -92.60 23.55 -23.73
N LYS A 76 -92.96 24.67 -23.10
CA LYS A 76 -92.12 25.36 -22.11
C LYS A 76 -91.98 24.56 -20.81
N ALA A 77 -93.04 23.85 -20.39
CA ALA A 77 -92.99 22.92 -19.28
C ALA A 77 -92.10 21.70 -19.61
N ALA A 78 -92.18 21.17 -20.83
CA ALA A 78 -91.33 20.07 -21.28
C ALA A 78 -89.86 20.50 -21.44
N LEU A 79 -89.59 21.68 -22.02
CA LEU A 79 -88.23 22.24 -22.13
C LEU A 79 -87.66 22.63 -20.77
N GLY A 80 -88.49 23.16 -19.86
CA GLY A 80 -88.12 23.40 -18.48
C GLY A 80 -87.78 22.10 -17.76
N SER A 81 -88.59 21.06 -17.94
CA SER A 81 -88.31 19.72 -17.40
C SER A 81 -87.05 19.09 -18.00
N LEU A 82 -86.76 19.32 -19.28
CA LEU A 82 -85.54 18.80 -19.91
C LEU A 82 -84.31 19.59 -19.42
N GLY A 83 -84.45 20.91 -19.27
CA GLY A 83 -83.43 21.77 -18.66
C GLY A 83 -83.09 21.33 -17.24
N THR A 84 -84.09 21.07 -16.39
CA THR A 84 -83.85 20.55 -15.04
C THR A 84 -83.23 19.16 -15.03
N THR A 85 -83.54 18.29 -16.01
CA THR A 85 -82.83 17.01 -16.14
C THR A 85 -81.38 17.18 -16.58
N PHE A 86 -81.07 18.12 -17.48
CA PHE A 86 -79.69 18.39 -17.90
C PHE A 86 -78.87 19.06 -16.80
N ASP A 87 -79.45 20.00 -16.05
CA ASP A 87 -78.78 20.62 -14.90
C ASP A 87 -78.57 19.59 -13.78
N SER A 88 -79.55 18.71 -13.54
CA SER A 88 -79.42 17.59 -12.59
C SER A 88 -78.30 16.62 -13.01
N LEU A 89 -78.26 16.25 -14.29
CA LEU A 89 -77.22 15.37 -14.82
C LEU A 89 -75.84 16.04 -14.81
N GLY A 90 -75.78 17.35 -15.09
CA GLY A 90 -74.57 18.16 -14.99
C GLY A 90 -74.06 18.26 -13.56
N ALA A 91 -74.95 18.50 -12.60
CA ALA A 91 -74.62 18.50 -11.17
C ALA A 91 -74.16 17.12 -10.69
N GLN A 92 -74.81 16.04 -11.14
CA GLN A 92 -74.38 14.67 -10.86
C GLN A 92 -73.01 14.35 -11.48
N THR A 93 -72.75 14.81 -12.71
CA THR A 93 -71.45 14.60 -13.39
C THR A 93 -70.33 15.38 -12.69
N ALA A 94 -70.60 16.61 -12.25
CA ALA A 94 -69.66 17.41 -11.47
C ALA A 94 -69.38 16.78 -10.10
N GLN A 95 -70.41 16.27 -9.41
CA GLN A 95 -70.22 15.52 -8.17
C GLN A 95 -69.45 14.23 -8.40
N MET A 96 -69.72 13.50 -9.49
CA MET A 96 -69.03 12.26 -9.82
C MET A 96 -67.56 12.50 -10.21
N ALA A 97 -67.24 13.62 -10.85
CA ALA A 97 -65.86 14.03 -11.12
C ALA A 97 -65.10 14.36 -9.82
N MET A 98 -65.76 15.00 -8.85
CA MET A 98 -65.17 15.26 -7.53
C MET A 98 -64.95 13.96 -6.73
N LEU A 99 -65.96 13.09 -6.68
CA LEU A 99 -65.90 11.79 -5.98
C LEU A 99 -64.91 10.81 -6.63
N GLY A 100 -64.74 10.86 -7.96
CA GLY A 100 -63.74 10.08 -8.66
C GLY A 100 -62.32 10.42 -8.23
N SER A 101 -62.02 11.71 -8.08
CA SER A 101 -60.71 12.18 -7.61
C SER A 101 -60.42 11.82 -6.14
N GLU A 102 -61.43 11.86 -5.26
CA GLU A 102 -61.27 11.45 -3.86
C GLU A 102 -61.03 9.93 -3.73
N LEU A 103 -61.69 9.12 -4.55
CA LEU A 103 -61.51 7.67 -4.55
C LEU A 103 -60.10 7.28 -5.02
N GLU A 104 -59.60 7.93 -6.07
CA GLU A 104 -58.22 7.73 -6.55
C GLU A 104 -57.20 8.13 -5.48
N ILE A 105 -57.39 9.27 -4.80
CA ILE A 105 -56.52 9.70 -3.70
C ILE A 105 -56.54 8.69 -2.54
N ALA A 106 -57.70 8.16 -2.17
CA ALA A 106 -57.81 7.15 -1.12
C ALA A 106 -57.07 5.85 -1.48
N GLN A 107 -57.14 5.42 -2.75
CA GLN A 107 -56.38 4.27 -3.24
C GLN A 107 -54.87 4.52 -3.22
N HIS A 108 -54.42 5.69 -3.68
CA HIS A 108 -53.00 6.08 -3.62
C HIS A 108 -52.48 6.14 -2.19
N LEU A 109 -53.26 6.68 -1.25
CA LEU A 109 -52.86 6.79 0.15
C LEU A 109 -52.78 5.42 0.85
N ASN A 110 -53.70 4.51 0.53
CA ASN A 110 -53.60 3.12 1.01
C ASN A 110 -52.42 2.37 0.38
N SER A 111 -52.14 2.58 -0.90
CA SER A 111 -50.96 2.02 -1.56
C SER A 111 -49.67 2.53 -0.92
N LEU A 112 -49.60 3.83 -0.64
CA LEU A 112 -48.43 4.44 0.01
C LEU A 112 -48.24 3.90 1.43
N ARG A 113 -49.30 3.79 2.23
CA ARG A 113 -49.23 3.18 3.58
C ARG A 113 -48.73 1.75 3.53
N LYS A 114 -49.23 0.95 2.58
CA LYS A 114 -48.78 -0.42 2.39
C LYS A 114 -47.30 -0.46 2.00
N GLN A 115 -46.88 0.41 1.08
CA GLN A 115 -45.48 0.53 0.68
C GLN A 115 -44.58 0.96 1.84
N MET A 116 -45.02 1.90 2.69
CA MET A 116 -44.31 2.30 3.90
C MET A 116 -44.16 1.13 4.86
N GLN A 117 -45.23 0.37 5.13
CA GLN A 117 -45.17 -0.80 6.01
C GLN A 117 -44.24 -1.90 5.47
N GLU A 118 -44.24 -2.13 4.15
CA GLU A 118 -43.32 -3.07 3.51
C GLU A 118 -41.86 -2.59 3.60
N GLN A 119 -41.62 -1.27 3.48
CA GLN A 119 -40.30 -0.68 3.66
C GLN A 119 -39.83 -0.75 5.11
N ASP A 120 -40.68 -0.40 6.07
CA ASP A 120 -40.38 -0.47 7.51
C ASP A 120 -40.01 -1.90 7.90
N LYS A 121 -40.80 -2.89 7.44
CA LYS A 121 -40.50 -4.30 7.67
C LYS A 121 -39.14 -4.70 7.08
N LYS A 122 -38.85 -4.27 5.85
CA LYS A 122 -37.57 -4.56 5.20
C LYS A 122 -36.39 -3.88 5.91
N GLN A 123 -36.61 -2.68 6.46
CA GLN A 123 -35.60 -1.99 7.26
C GLN A 123 -35.36 -2.70 8.59
N GLU A 124 -36.41 -3.17 9.26
CA GLU A 124 -36.29 -3.91 10.52
C GLU A 124 -35.56 -5.25 10.31
N GLU A 125 -35.87 -5.98 9.24
CA GLU A 125 -35.12 -7.16 8.81
C GLU A 125 -33.64 -6.80 8.52
N GLY A 126 -33.38 -5.72 7.79
CA GLY A 126 -32.01 -5.26 7.51
C GLY A 126 -31.23 -4.83 8.76
N ILE A 127 -31.89 -4.22 9.75
CA ILE A 127 -31.26 -3.86 11.02
C ILE A 127 -30.92 -5.11 11.82
N ALA A 128 -31.80 -6.12 11.84
CA ALA A 128 -31.54 -7.39 12.50
C ALA A 128 -30.32 -8.09 11.89
N ASP A 129 -30.22 -8.14 10.56
CA ASP A 129 -29.08 -8.72 9.85
C ASP A 129 -27.76 -7.98 10.18
N ILE A 130 -27.79 -6.65 10.24
CA ILE A 130 -26.62 -5.84 10.62
C ILE A 130 -26.21 -6.12 12.07
N GLN A 131 -27.17 -6.27 12.99
CA GLN A 131 -26.89 -6.59 14.39
C GLN A 131 -26.26 -7.98 14.55
N GLU A 132 -26.73 -8.98 13.79
CA GLU A 132 -26.15 -10.31 13.79
C GLU A 132 -24.71 -10.29 13.25
N LEU A 133 -24.50 -9.63 12.10
CA LEU A 133 -23.16 -9.51 11.51
C LEU A 133 -22.18 -8.75 12.42
N LEU A 134 -22.65 -7.71 13.11
CA LEU A 134 -21.84 -6.98 14.08
C LEU A 134 -21.46 -7.85 15.28
N ARG A 135 -22.40 -8.66 15.78
CA ARG A 135 -22.15 -9.61 16.87
C ARG A 135 -21.11 -10.65 16.46
N ASP A 136 -21.25 -11.25 15.29
CA ASP A 136 -20.31 -12.24 14.77
C ASP A 136 -18.90 -11.66 14.56
N LEU A 137 -18.83 -10.45 13.99
CA LEU A 137 -17.56 -9.74 13.81
C LEU A 137 -16.89 -9.49 15.16
N MET A 138 -17.65 -8.98 16.14
CA MET A 138 -17.13 -8.71 17.48
C MET A 138 -16.68 -9.99 18.21
N GLU A 139 -17.52 -11.01 18.24
CA GLU A 139 -17.24 -12.24 18.99
C GLU A 139 -16.09 -13.03 18.35
N VAL A 140 -16.02 -13.13 17.03
CA VAL A 140 -14.99 -13.95 16.38
C VAL A 140 -13.71 -13.16 16.16
N GLN A 141 -13.77 -11.96 15.58
CA GLN A 141 -12.56 -11.27 15.14
C GLN A 141 -11.84 -10.58 16.28
N ILE A 142 -12.57 -9.88 17.15
CA ILE A 142 -11.94 -9.13 18.26
C ILE A 142 -11.34 -10.11 19.26
N ILE A 143 -12.08 -11.16 19.64
CA ILE A 143 -11.54 -12.17 20.57
C ILE A 143 -10.31 -12.85 19.98
N LYS A 144 -10.37 -13.26 18.71
CA LYS A 144 -9.22 -13.88 18.05
C LYS A 144 -8.01 -12.94 17.97
N HIS A 145 -8.22 -11.67 17.65
CA HIS A 145 -7.14 -10.69 17.60
C HIS A 145 -6.52 -10.44 18.98
N ILE A 146 -7.35 -10.30 20.03
CA ILE A 146 -6.87 -10.14 21.41
C ILE A 146 -6.09 -11.38 21.85
N GLN A 147 -6.59 -12.59 21.54
CA GLN A 147 -5.88 -13.83 21.85
C GLN A 147 -4.51 -13.88 21.17
N GLN A 148 -4.43 -13.57 19.87
CA GLN A 148 -3.16 -13.53 19.14
C GLN A 148 -2.20 -12.48 19.71
N GLN A 149 -2.71 -11.32 20.10
CA GLN A 149 -1.88 -10.26 20.69
C GLN A 149 -1.35 -10.67 22.07
N VAL A 150 -2.19 -11.26 22.92
CA VAL A 150 -1.79 -11.75 24.25
C VAL A 150 -0.79 -12.90 24.12
N GLU A 151 -0.99 -13.82 23.19
CA GLU A 151 -0.06 -14.92 22.93
C GLU A 151 1.31 -14.40 22.49
N ALA A 152 1.36 -13.46 21.54
CA ALA A 152 2.61 -12.84 21.11
C ALA A 152 3.33 -12.06 22.23
N GLU A 153 2.56 -11.37 23.09
CA GLU A 153 3.11 -10.66 24.25
C GLU A 153 3.67 -11.64 25.29
N ILE A 154 2.97 -12.74 25.58
CA ILE A 154 3.43 -13.80 26.47
C ILE A 154 4.71 -14.46 25.91
N GLU A 155 4.76 -14.77 24.63
CA GLU A 155 5.97 -15.32 23.98
C GLU A 155 7.16 -14.37 24.14
N THR A 156 6.96 -13.07 23.90
CA THR A 156 8.00 -12.05 24.08
C THR A 156 8.49 -11.99 25.53
N GLN A 157 7.57 -12.00 26.51
CA GLN A 157 7.92 -11.99 27.93
C GLN A 157 8.65 -13.28 28.36
N ILE A 158 8.24 -14.45 27.85
CA ILE A 158 8.93 -15.71 28.11
C ILE A 158 10.35 -15.66 27.54
N ASP A 159 10.54 -15.19 26.32
CA ASP A 159 11.86 -15.08 25.70
C ASP A 159 12.79 -14.15 26.49
N GLU A 160 12.28 -13.01 26.96
CA GLU A 160 13.02 -12.09 27.83
C GLU A 160 13.38 -12.75 29.17
N MET A 161 12.43 -13.40 29.85
CA MET A 161 12.68 -14.10 31.10
C MET A 161 13.68 -15.25 30.95
N VAL A 162 13.56 -16.03 29.88
CA VAL A 162 14.50 -17.12 29.57
C VAL A 162 15.88 -16.55 29.31
N LYS A 163 16.00 -15.48 28.53
CA LYS A 163 17.28 -14.81 28.25
C LYS A 163 17.94 -14.32 29.53
N GLU A 164 17.20 -13.67 30.43
CA GLU A 164 17.74 -13.21 31.72
C GLU A 164 18.16 -14.37 32.61
N GLN A 165 17.33 -15.42 32.70
CA GLN A 165 17.62 -16.56 33.57
C GLN A 165 18.80 -17.37 33.03
N VAL A 166 18.91 -17.51 31.71
CA VAL A 166 20.08 -18.12 31.05
C VAL A 166 21.32 -17.29 31.32
N ALA A 167 21.29 -15.96 31.18
CA ALA A 167 22.43 -15.09 31.49
C ALA A 167 22.89 -15.27 32.95
N LYS A 168 21.96 -15.23 33.92
CA LYS A 168 22.27 -15.46 35.34
C LYS A 168 22.87 -16.84 35.61
N ASN A 169 22.36 -17.88 34.94
CA ASN A 169 22.88 -19.24 35.09
C ASN A 169 24.26 -19.39 34.43
N LEU A 170 24.50 -18.75 33.28
CA LEU A 170 25.80 -18.76 32.61
C LEU A 170 26.86 -18.08 33.47
N ASP A 171 26.54 -16.96 34.11
CA ASP A 171 27.45 -16.26 35.03
C ASP A 171 27.80 -17.08 36.29
N GLN A 172 26.85 -17.88 36.78
CA GLN A 172 27.05 -18.72 37.96
C GLN A 172 27.83 -20.01 37.65
N HIS A 173 27.58 -20.62 36.49
CA HIS A 173 28.10 -21.93 36.15
C HIS A 173 29.35 -21.92 35.26
N ILE A 174 29.61 -20.83 34.53
CA ILE A 174 30.77 -20.72 33.65
C ILE A 174 31.83 -19.84 34.34
N PRO A 175 33.02 -20.40 34.67
CA PRO A 175 34.14 -19.61 35.17
C PRO A 175 34.48 -18.45 34.24
N LYS A 176 34.73 -17.26 34.80
CA LYS A 176 35.10 -16.05 34.04
C LYS A 176 36.26 -16.29 33.07
N THR A 177 37.23 -17.13 33.45
CA THR A 177 38.38 -17.48 32.59
C THR A 177 37.96 -18.13 31.28
N LEU A 178 36.91 -18.95 31.27
CA LEU A 178 36.40 -19.56 30.03
C LEU A 178 35.57 -18.57 29.21
N GLN A 179 34.91 -17.61 29.86
CA GLN A 179 34.20 -16.55 29.15
C GLN A 179 35.19 -15.64 28.41
N ASP A 180 36.26 -15.23 29.09
CA ASP A 180 37.34 -14.43 28.51
C ASP A 180 38.01 -15.16 27.32
N GLU A 181 38.29 -16.47 27.47
CA GLU A 181 38.84 -17.28 26.38
C GLU A 181 37.86 -17.38 25.20
N LEU A 182 36.57 -17.59 25.45
CA LEU A 182 35.57 -17.63 24.37
C LEU A 182 35.47 -16.31 23.62
N GLU A 183 35.55 -15.18 24.34
CA GLU A 183 35.53 -13.86 23.72
C GLU A 183 36.80 -13.61 22.88
N GLU A 184 37.98 -13.98 23.39
CA GLU A 184 39.23 -13.95 22.62
C GLU A 184 39.12 -14.79 21.34
N ARG A 185 38.67 -16.05 21.44
CA ARG A 185 38.48 -16.94 20.29
C ARG A 185 37.45 -16.40 19.29
N LYS A 186 36.38 -15.77 19.78
CA LYS A 186 35.38 -15.15 18.92
C LYS A 186 35.99 -14.00 18.13
N GLN A 187 36.78 -13.14 18.79
CA GLN A 187 37.50 -12.05 18.11
C GLN A 187 38.52 -12.58 17.10
N GLU A 188 39.24 -13.67 17.42
CA GLU A 188 40.12 -14.36 16.48
C GLU A 188 39.36 -14.85 15.23
N LEU A 189 38.21 -15.52 15.42
CA LEU A 189 37.38 -16.01 14.32
C LEU A 189 36.84 -14.87 13.45
N GLU A 190 36.37 -13.78 14.06
CA GLU A 190 35.92 -12.60 13.32
C GLU A 190 37.06 -11.95 12.53
N ALA A 191 38.28 -11.93 13.07
CA ALA A 191 39.46 -11.47 12.35
C ALA A 191 39.81 -12.38 11.16
N VAL A 192 39.78 -13.70 11.35
CA VAL A 192 40.03 -14.69 10.28
C VAL A 192 38.97 -14.62 9.19
N GLN A 193 37.69 -14.51 9.56
CA GLN A 193 36.59 -14.40 8.60
C GLN A 193 36.70 -13.13 7.76
N ARG A 194 37.05 -11.99 8.38
CA ARG A 194 37.32 -10.75 7.65
C ARG A 194 38.52 -10.86 6.73
N ALA A 195 39.60 -11.49 7.19
CA ALA A 195 40.78 -11.73 6.37
C ALA A 195 40.47 -12.61 5.15
N LEU A 196 39.67 -13.67 5.35
CA LEU A 196 39.19 -14.55 4.29
C LEU A 196 38.34 -13.77 3.28
N HIS A 197 37.33 -13.03 3.75
CA HIS A 197 36.49 -12.19 2.89
C HIS A 197 37.33 -11.19 2.10
N ASN A 198 38.28 -10.51 2.75
CA ASN A 198 39.17 -9.56 2.09
C ASN A 198 40.05 -10.23 1.03
N SER A 199 40.54 -11.45 1.28
CA SER A 199 41.29 -12.24 0.31
C SER A 199 40.43 -12.63 -0.89
N GLU A 200 39.19 -13.04 -0.66
CA GLU A 200 38.24 -13.39 -1.73
C GLU A 200 37.84 -12.16 -2.54
N SER A 201 37.52 -11.03 -1.89
CA SER A 201 37.25 -9.76 -2.55
C SER A 201 38.42 -9.31 -3.41
N ARG A 202 39.66 -9.41 -2.91
CA ARG A 202 40.87 -9.08 -3.69
C ARG A 202 41.03 -9.99 -4.90
N ARG A 203 40.75 -11.29 -4.74
CA ARG A 203 40.79 -12.25 -5.85
C ARG A 203 39.77 -11.91 -6.93
N ALA A 204 38.52 -11.60 -6.54
CA ALA A 204 37.48 -11.18 -7.47
C ALA A 204 37.83 -9.86 -8.15
N ASN A 205 38.36 -8.89 -7.40
CA ASN A 205 38.81 -7.61 -7.93
C ASN A 205 40.00 -7.73 -8.90
N ALA A 206 40.85 -8.74 -8.73
CA ALA A 206 41.96 -9.03 -9.65
C ALA A 206 41.48 -9.50 -11.03
N GLU A 207 40.27 -10.04 -11.13
CA GLU A 207 39.68 -10.48 -12.40
C GLU A 207 39.09 -9.32 -13.21
N LEU A 208 38.86 -8.16 -12.59
CA LEU A 208 38.33 -6.98 -13.26
C LEU A 208 39.29 -6.54 -14.38
N ARG A 209 38.73 -6.19 -15.54
CA ARG A 209 39.49 -5.79 -16.74
C ARG A 209 39.56 -4.27 -16.89
N SER A 210 40.60 -3.72 -17.53
CA SER A 210 40.72 -2.26 -17.79
C SER A 210 39.65 -1.76 -18.75
N SER A 211 39.10 -2.67 -19.55
CA SER A 211 37.96 -2.40 -20.43
C SER A 211 36.64 -2.30 -19.68
N ASP A 212 36.56 -2.79 -18.45
CA ASP A 212 35.32 -2.86 -17.65
C ASP A 212 35.31 -1.81 -16.54
N THR A 213 35.23 -0.54 -16.93
CA THR A 213 35.25 0.59 -15.99
C THR A 213 34.04 0.65 -15.07
N ASP A 214 32.93 0.05 -15.48
CA ASP A 214 31.68 0.00 -14.71
C ASP A 214 31.57 -1.29 -13.86
N GLY A 215 32.60 -2.14 -13.89
CA GLY A 215 32.72 -3.31 -13.02
C GLY A 215 32.59 -2.96 -11.54
N THR A 216 31.82 -3.78 -10.82
CA THR A 216 31.59 -3.60 -9.37
C THR A 216 32.84 -4.03 -8.60
N LEU A 217 33.31 -3.14 -7.73
CA LEU A 217 34.44 -3.42 -6.86
C LEU A 217 33.94 -4.11 -5.59
N HIS A 218 34.42 -5.32 -5.33
CA HIS A 218 34.11 -6.05 -4.11
C HIS A 218 34.68 -5.33 -2.89
N THR A 219 33.86 -5.24 -1.84
CA THR A 219 34.18 -4.51 -0.61
C THR A 219 35.29 -5.17 0.18
N ILE A 220 36.09 -4.35 0.84
CA ILE A 220 37.16 -4.79 1.74
C ILE A 220 36.86 -4.20 3.12
N TYR A 221 36.85 -5.05 4.13
CA TYR A 221 36.64 -4.65 5.52
C TYR A 221 37.93 -4.12 6.14
N ARG A 222 37.81 -3.12 7.00
CA ARG A 222 38.90 -2.58 7.81
C ARG A 222 39.24 -3.50 8.99
N SER A 223 40.31 -3.16 9.71
CA SER A 223 40.72 -3.76 10.98
C SER A 223 39.64 -3.67 12.08
N ASN A 224 38.68 -2.73 11.96
CA ASN A 224 37.52 -2.61 12.83
C ASN A 224 36.27 -3.40 12.36
N GLY A 225 36.30 -4.01 11.17
CA GLY A 225 35.21 -4.81 10.61
C GLY A 225 34.14 -4.00 9.86
N GLU A 226 34.28 -2.69 9.78
CA GLU A 226 33.41 -1.83 9.00
C GLU A 226 34.02 -1.53 7.63
N VAL A 227 33.18 -1.07 6.71
CA VAL A 227 33.59 -0.55 5.39
C VAL A 227 33.64 0.97 5.46
N SER A 228 34.71 1.56 4.91
CA SER A 228 34.81 3.03 4.79
C SER A 228 33.62 3.59 4.01
N ALA A 229 33.03 4.69 4.49
CA ALA A 229 31.97 5.41 3.77
C ALA A 229 32.45 5.96 2.41
N LEU A 230 33.76 6.18 2.27
CA LEU A 230 34.41 6.65 1.04
C LEU A 230 34.84 5.49 0.12
N PHE A 231 34.51 4.23 0.45
CA PHE A 231 34.87 3.10 -0.39
C PHE A 231 34.07 3.13 -1.71
N PRO A 232 34.75 3.17 -2.87
CA PRO A 232 34.07 3.25 -4.16
C PRO A 232 33.42 1.91 -4.52
N LYS A 233 32.18 1.96 -5.00
CA LYS A 233 31.44 0.76 -5.43
C LYS A 233 31.85 0.26 -6.82
N THR A 234 32.43 1.11 -7.66
CA THR A 234 32.83 0.80 -9.03
C THR A 234 34.22 1.34 -9.35
N LEU A 235 34.90 0.76 -10.35
CA LEU A 235 36.21 1.24 -10.80
C LEU A 235 36.15 2.69 -11.29
N ARG A 236 35.08 3.08 -11.98
CA ARG A 236 34.85 4.47 -12.38
C ARG A 236 34.79 5.41 -11.18
N ALA A 237 34.06 5.06 -10.13
CA ALA A 237 34.00 5.87 -8.91
C ALA A 237 35.37 5.95 -8.21
N LEU A 238 36.13 4.84 -8.24
CA LEU A 238 37.49 4.79 -7.72
C LEU A 238 38.42 5.78 -8.45
N PHE A 239 38.38 5.81 -9.78
CA PHE A 239 39.15 6.76 -10.59
C PHE A 239 38.66 8.20 -10.50
N ALA A 240 37.43 8.43 -10.01
CA ALA A 240 36.86 9.74 -9.78
C ALA A 240 37.19 10.33 -8.40
N LEU A 241 37.87 9.59 -7.52
CA LEU A 241 38.24 10.10 -6.19
C LEU A 241 39.23 11.26 -6.27
N ASP A 242 38.99 12.29 -5.47
CA ASP A 242 39.88 13.44 -5.31
C ASP A 242 41.15 13.08 -4.52
N THR A 243 42.16 13.96 -4.58
CA THR A 243 43.42 13.80 -3.83
C THR A 243 43.18 13.66 -2.33
N GLU A 244 42.27 14.45 -1.76
CA GLU A 244 41.94 14.36 -0.34
C GLU A 244 41.18 13.08 0.00
N ALA A 245 40.22 12.68 -0.84
CA ALA A 245 39.42 11.48 -0.60
C ALA A 245 40.29 10.21 -0.66
N SER A 246 41.17 10.11 -1.66
CA SER A 246 42.12 8.99 -1.77
C SER A 246 43.10 8.92 -0.59
N LYS A 247 43.59 10.08 -0.11
CA LYS A 247 44.42 10.19 1.09
C LYS A 247 43.68 9.70 2.34
N ARG A 248 42.43 10.14 2.55
CA ARG A 248 41.59 9.71 3.68
C ARG A 248 41.30 8.22 3.65
N VAL A 249 40.95 7.68 2.49
CA VAL A 249 40.69 6.24 2.33
C VAL A 249 41.92 5.42 2.72
N LEU A 250 43.13 5.77 2.25
CA LEU A 250 44.35 5.04 2.64
C LEU A 250 44.60 5.08 4.15
N ILE A 251 44.37 6.23 4.79
CA ILE A 251 44.52 6.38 6.24
C ILE A 251 43.51 5.49 6.98
N GLU A 252 42.24 5.46 6.54
CA GLU A 252 41.20 4.62 7.16
C GLU A 252 41.46 3.11 7.01
N TYR A 253 42.21 2.70 6.00
CA TYR A 253 42.64 1.30 5.79
C TYR A 253 44.06 1.02 6.32
N ASP A 254 44.59 1.90 7.18
CA ASP A 254 45.90 1.78 7.82
C ASP A 254 47.05 1.49 6.83
N GLN A 255 46.98 2.08 5.62
CA GLN A 255 47.99 1.85 4.59
C GLN A 255 49.23 2.74 4.81
N PRO A 256 50.45 2.18 4.76
CA PRO A 256 51.68 2.96 4.95
C PRO A 256 51.97 3.93 3.79
N ASP A 257 52.88 4.87 4.01
CA ASP A 257 53.40 5.89 3.07
C ASP A 257 52.34 6.55 2.19
N VAL A 258 51.44 7.28 2.84
CA VAL A 258 50.48 8.16 2.19
C VAL A 258 51.23 9.36 1.61
N SER A 259 51.11 9.57 0.30
CA SER A 259 51.78 10.66 -0.42
C SER A 259 50.83 11.85 -0.63
N ASP A 260 51.35 12.97 -1.10
CA ASP A 260 50.52 14.11 -1.52
C ASP A 260 50.12 14.01 -3.01
N SER A 261 50.74 13.09 -3.78
CA SER A 261 50.31 12.78 -5.14
C SER A 261 49.09 11.85 -5.14
N ARG A 262 48.02 12.31 -5.78
CA ARG A 262 46.78 11.56 -5.99
C ARG A 262 47.02 10.23 -6.67
N GLU A 263 47.80 10.23 -7.74
CA GLU A 263 48.06 9.04 -8.56
C GLU A 263 48.84 7.98 -7.77
N ARG A 264 49.80 8.41 -6.94
CA ARG A 264 50.54 7.49 -6.07
C ARG A 264 49.63 6.86 -5.01
N ASN A 265 48.76 7.66 -4.39
CA ASN A 265 47.78 7.16 -3.41
C ASN A 265 46.77 6.20 -4.07
N LEU A 266 46.23 6.58 -5.21
CA LEU A 266 45.24 5.80 -5.94
C LEU A 266 45.83 4.47 -6.41
N ASN A 267 47.04 4.47 -6.97
CA ASN A 267 47.75 3.24 -7.37
C ASN A 267 47.98 2.30 -6.18
N ARG A 268 48.32 2.85 -5.02
CA ARG A 268 48.49 2.05 -3.81
C ARG A 268 47.17 1.45 -3.33
N PHE A 269 46.08 2.23 -3.40
CA PHE A 269 44.76 1.74 -3.02
C PHE A 269 44.21 0.69 -4.02
N ILE A 270 44.44 0.87 -5.32
CA ILE A 270 44.12 -0.12 -6.37
C ILE A 270 44.87 -1.43 -6.10
N GLN A 271 46.18 -1.35 -5.80
CA GLN A 271 46.99 -2.51 -5.44
C GLN A 271 46.49 -3.18 -4.15
N PHE A 272 46.12 -2.39 -3.13
CA PHE A 272 45.51 -2.90 -1.90
C PHE A 272 44.19 -3.63 -2.18
N CYS A 273 43.40 -3.14 -3.14
CA CYS A 273 42.15 -3.79 -3.56
C CYS A 273 42.36 -5.08 -4.36
N GLY A 274 43.60 -5.43 -4.72
CA GLY A 274 43.93 -6.61 -5.53
C GLY A 274 43.76 -6.41 -7.03
N VAL A 275 43.44 -5.19 -7.47
CA VAL A 275 43.23 -4.88 -8.89
C VAL A 275 44.59 -4.74 -9.58
N SER A 276 44.79 -5.41 -10.71
CA SER A 276 46.08 -5.40 -11.43
C SER A 276 46.32 -4.17 -12.31
N TYR A 277 45.62 -3.05 -12.04
CA TYR A 277 45.75 -1.81 -12.80
C TYR A 277 46.73 -0.85 -12.18
N GLN A 278 47.39 -0.08 -13.04
CA GLN A 278 48.18 1.06 -12.62
C GLN A 278 47.75 2.26 -13.45
N VAL A 279 47.34 3.32 -12.76
CA VAL A 279 47.15 4.64 -13.33
C VAL A 279 48.55 5.18 -13.64
N VAL A 280 48.90 5.19 -14.92
CA VAL A 280 50.11 5.85 -15.40
C VAL A 280 49.78 7.33 -15.51
N SER A 281 50.45 8.16 -14.73
CA SER A 281 50.40 9.61 -14.94
C SER A 281 50.91 9.86 -16.35
N THR A 282 50.01 10.21 -17.27
CA THR A 282 50.40 10.82 -18.53
C THR A 282 50.82 12.25 -18.22
N ASN A 283 51.95 12.39 -17.53
CA ASN A 283 52.69 13.64 -17.48
C ASN A 283 53.21 13.87 -18.90
N LYS A 284 52.33 14.25 -19.82
CA LYS A 284 52.75 14.97 -20.99
C LYS A 284 53.24 16.31 -20.46
N PRO A 285 54.56 16.62 -20.51
CA PRO A 285 54.92 18.03 -20.62
C PRO A 285 54.14 18.57 -21.82
N ASP A 286 53.59 19.79 -21.76
CA ASP A 286 52.61 20.38 -22.68
C ASP A 286 53.04 20.49 -24.17
N HIS A 287 53.47 19.39 -24.78
CA HIS A 287 53.80 19.24 -26.19
C HIS A 287 52.84 18.21 -26.81
N GLU A 288 51.99 18.76 -27.67
CA GLU A 288 50.90 18.16 -28.45
C GLU A 288 50.97 16.66 -28.82
N ASN A 289 49.81 16.00 -28.67
CA ASN A 289 49.24 14.98 -29.58
C ASN A 289 50.12 13.75 -29.90
N ASP A 290 50.18 12.74 -29.03
CA ASP A 290 49.63 11.42 -29.43
C ASP A 290 49.16 10.60 -28.20
N VAL A 291 48.04 9.88 -28.28
CA VAL A 291 47.51 9.04 -27.18
C VAL A 291 47.89 7.60 -27.46
N THR A 292 49.03 7.17 -26.92
CA THR A 292 49.49 5.78 -27.04
C THR A 292 49.15 5.00 -25.77
N TYR A 293 48.14 4.12 -25.85
CA TYR A 293 47.88 3.11 -24.82
C TYR A 293 48.96 2.04 -24.89
N ARG A 294 49.86 2.00 -23.90
CA ARG A 294 50.83 0.91 -23.78
C ARG A 294 50.17 -0.28 -23.08
N SER A 295 49.98 -1.37 -23.81
CA SER A 295 49.51 -2.63 -23.26
C SER A 295 50.51 -3.19 -22.22
N PRO A 296 50.03 -3.94 -21.21
CA PRO A 296 50.89 -4.49 -20.17
C PRO A 296 51.93 -5.40 -20.80
N THR A 297 53.21 -5.10 -20.54
CA THR A 297 54.27 -6.04 -20.86
C THR A 297 54.10 -7.24 -19.95
N ALA A 298 53.95 -8.43 -20.54
CA ALA A 298 53.86 -9.68 -19.82
C ALA A 298 55.12 -9.86 -18.96
N VAL A 299 55.03 -9.54 -17.68
CA VAL A 299 56.05 -9.90 -16.70
C VAL A 299 56.01 -11.41 -16.59
N LYS A 300 56.99 -12.08 -17.22
CA LYS A 300 57.24 -13.50 -17.03
C LYS A 300 57.55 -13.72 -15.56
N HIS A 301 56.54 -14.07 -14.78
CA HIS A 301 56.73 -14.61 -13.44
C HIS A 301 57.40 -15.98 -13.60
N GLU A 302 58.73 -16.01 -13.47
CA GLU A 302 59.44 -17.24 -13.15
C GLU A 302 58.95 -17.70 -11.78
N TYR A 303 58.08 -18.71 -11.77
CA TYR A 303 57.67 -19.39 -10.55
C TYR A 303 58.88 -20.11 -9.98
N GLY A 304 59.59 -19.44 -9.08
CA GLY A 304 60.54 -20.07 -8.17
C GLY A 304 59.82 -21.19 -7.43
N SER A 305 60.21 -22.43 -7.72
CA SER A 305 59.70 -23.64 -7.08
C SER A 305 59.88 -23.55 -5.56
N PHE A 306 58.80 -23.24 -4.84
CA PHE A 306 58.78 -23.31 -3.38
C PHE A 306 58.79 -24.78 -2.97
N ARG A 307 59.98 -25.28 -2.62
CA ARG A 307 60.12 -26.57 -1.93
C ARG A 307 59.59 -26.44 -0.51
N PHE A 308 58.47 -27.10 -0.22
CA PHE A 308 58.02 -27.31 1.15
C PHE A 308 59.11 -28.07 1.92
N GLY A 309 59.78 -27.39 2.84
CA GLY A 309 60.71 -28.01 3.77
C GLY A 309 59.97 -29.01 4.65
N ALA A 310 60.45 -30.24 4.69
CA ALA A 310 59.91 -31.30 5.54
C ALA A 310 59.93 -30.87 7.01
N ILE A 311 58.75 -30.81 7.63
CA ILE A 311 58.60 -30.59 9.07
C ILE A 311 59.12 -31.84 9.77
N LYS A 312 60.33 -31.76 10.34
CA LYS A 312 60.89 -32.79 11.22
C LYS A 312 60.01 -32.86 12.47
N GLY A 313 59.24 -33.94 12.61
CA GLY A 313 58.51 -34.25 13.83
C GLY A 313 59.48 -34.39 15.02
N ALA A 314 59.23 -33.61 16.07
CA ALA A 314 59.89 -33.80 17.36
C ALA A 314 59.23 -35.00 18.09
N PRO A 315 60.00 -35.91 18.69
CA PRO A 315 59.45 -37.01 19.48
C PRO A 315 58.88 -36.47 20.80
N LEU A 316 57.61 -36.80 21.06
CA LEU A 316 56.97 -36.62 22.37
C LEU A 316 57.67 -37.51 23.39
N GLY A 317 58.34 -36.89 24.35
CA GLY A 317 58.93 -37.56 25.51
C GLY A 317 57.83 -38.12 26.42
N SER A 318 58.06 -39.34 26.89
CA SER A 318 57.25 -40.12 27.82
C SER A 318 57.46 -39.69 29.27
#